data_AF-A0A452ZGH2-F1
#
_entry.id   AF-A0A452ZGH2-F1
#
_cell.length_a   1.000
_cell.length_b   1.000
_cell.length_c   1.000
_cell.angle_alpha   90.00
_cell.angle_beta   90.00
_cell.angle_gamma   90.00
#
_symmetry.space_group_name_H-M   'P 1'
#
loop_
_entity.id
_entity.type
_entity.pdbx_description
1 polymer ?
#
loop_
_entity_poly.entity_id
_entity_poly.type
_entity_poly.pdbx_seq_one_letter_code
_entity_poly.pdbx_strand_id
1 'polypeptide(L)'
;SLEAESVLLHPSRHTPARDYSPKSTAQPLFDLCPVITPHHLPSTVPLPSPFPPSIALRSARRPPRAFFMSRERRLPLVLALAAAVVGVLAVASPRAEAELQVGFYNATCPIAEGVVFAEMHAILHEDPTLAPSLLRMHYHDCFVQGCDGSIMLRSRRGTAERDATPNRSMRGYDAIERIKARLETLCPLTVSCADIIAMAARDAVYLVRSQRDHDEKLI
;
A
#
# COMPACT_ATOMS: atom_id res chain seq x y z
N SER A 1 -20.85 -32.26 -45.17
CA SER A 1 -19.62 -32.87 -45.70
C SER A 1 -19.08 -31.96 -46.77
N LEU A 2 -17.77 -31.67 -46.79
CA LEU A 2 -17.07 -30.49 -47.37
C LEU A 2 -16.91 -29.40 -46.30
N GLU A 3 -15.74 -28.84 -45.95
CA GLU A 3 -14.39 -28.84 -46.52
C GLU A 3 -13.34 -28.88 -45.39
N ALA A 4 -12.22 -29.56 -45.66
CA ALA A 4 -11.00 -29.44 -44.88
C ALA A 4 -10.16 -28.33 -45.50
N GLU A 5 -10.01 -27.20 -44.80
CA GLU A 5 -9.05 -26.17 -45.18
C GLU A 5 -7.85 -26.22 -44.23
N SER A 6 -6.74 -26.69 -44.79
CA SER A 6 -5.40 -26.69 -44.25
C SER A 6 -4.89 -25.26 -44.08
N VAL A 7 -4.83 -24.74 -42.85
CA VAL A 7 -4.08 -23.51 -42.56
C VAL A 7 -2.64 -23.89 -42.21
N LEU A 8 -1.76 -23.68 -43.20
CA LEU A 8 -0.31 -23.74 -43.08
C LEU A 8 0.18 -22.94 -41.87
N LEU A 9 0.87 -23.59 -40.94
CA LEU A 9 1.78 -22.95 -39.99
C LEU A 9 2.95 -22.32 -40.76
N HIS A 10 2.94 -20.99 -40.89
CA HIS A 10 4.15 -20.24 -41.18
C HIS A 10 4.93 -19.97 -39.88
N PRO A 11 6.27 -20.03 -39.91
CA PRO A 11 7.08 -19.76 -38.73
C PRO A 11 6.99 -18.27 -38.40
N SER A 12 6.51 -17.95 -37.20
CA SER A 12 6.57 -16.59 -36.64
C SER A 12 8.02 -16.14 -36.61
N ARG A 13 8.34 -15.18 -37.49
CA ARG A 13 9.58 -14.41 -37.42
C ARG A 13 9.67 -13.81 -36.02
N HIS A 14 10.80 -14.05 -35.37
CA HIS A 14 11.28 -13.29 -34.23
C HIS A 14 11.05 -11.79 -34.47
N THR A 15 10.07 -11.21 -33.78
CA THR A 15 10.07 -9.78 -33.52
C THR A 15 11.14 -9.53 -32.46
N PRO A 16 12.18 -8.72 -32.73
CA PRO A 16 13.13 -8.38 -31.69
C PRO A 16 12.38 -7.65 -30.57
N ALA A 17 12.69 -8.02 -29.33
CA ALA A 17 12.25 -7.33 -28.13
C ALA A 17 12.39 -5.83 -28.36
N ARG A 18 11.28 -5.09 -28.21
CA ARG A 18 11.33 -3.63 -28.19
C ARG A 18 12.19 -3.24 -27.01
N ASP A 19 13.39 -2.82 -27.34
CA ASP A 19 14.35 -2.13 -26.49
C ASP A 19 13.63 -0.98 -25.78
N TYR A 20 13.25 -1.18 -24.52
CA TYR A 20 12.77 -0.13 -23.66
C TYR A 20 14.00 0.66 -23.19
N SER A 21 14.51 1.51 -24.07
CA SER A 21 15.54 2.50 -23.76
C SER A 21 14.89 3.68 -23.03
N PRO A 22 15.21 3.95 -21.75
CA PRO A 22 14.58 5.03 -21.00
C PRO A 22 15.31 6.34 -21.33
N LYS A 23 14.98 6.94 -22.46
CA LYS A 23 15.39 8.32 -22.77
C LYS A 23 14.22 9.11 -23.34
N SER A 24 13.31 9.53 -22.46
CA SER A 24 12.69 10.86 -22.55
C SER A 24 11.89 11.15 -21.28
N THR A 25 12.42 12.05 -20.45
CA THR A 25 11.68 12.82 -19.44
C THR A 25 10.91 12.00 -18.38
N ALA A 26 11.55 10.99 -17.79
CA ALA A 26 10.99 10.27 -16.66
C ALA A 26 11.19 11.09 -15.38
N GLN A 27 10.10 11.35 -14.65
CA GLN A 27 10.19 11.56 -13.20
C GLN A 27 11.08 10.45 -12.63
N PRO A 28 11.97 10.77 -11.68
CA PRO A 28 12.86 9.75 -11.13
C PRO A 28 11.99 8.59 -10.61
N LEU A 29 12.29 7.36 -11.06
CA LEU A 29 11.68 6.09 -10.59
C LEU A 29 11.62 5.97 -9.05
N PHE A 30 12.37 6.83 -8.37
CA PHE A 30 12.51 6.95 -6.94
C PHE A 30 11.22 7.25 -6.14
N ASP A 31 10.13 7.72 -6.77
CA ASP A 31 8.91 8.14 -6.06
C ASP A 31 7.61 7.53 -6.62
N LEU A 32 7.64 6.30 -7.14
CA LEU A 32 6.41 5.60 -7.58
C LEU A 32 5.63 4.94 -6.44
N CYS A 33 6.31 4.60 -5.34
CA CYS A 33 5.71 4.03 -4.12
C CYS A 33 5.82 4.90 -2.85
N PRO A 34 5.74 6.24 -2.87
CA PRO A 34 5.41 6.98 -1.67
C PRO A 34 4.00 6.57 -1.29
N VAL A 35 3.83 6.10 -0.04
CA VAL A 35 2.52 5.70 0.50
C VAL A 35 1.49 6.75 0.10
N ILE A 36 0.41 6.32 -0.57
CA ILE A 36 -0.82 7.09 -0.71
C ILE A 36 -1.39 7.19 0.71
N THR A 37 -0.77 8.03 1.54
CA THR A 37 -1.37 8.48 2.79
C THR A 37 -2.47 9.46 2.40
N PRO A 38 -3.53 9.59 3.22
CA PRO A 38 -4.64 10.51 2.97
C PRO A 38 -4.24 12.00 2.87
N HIS A 39 -2.95 12.35 2.93
CA HIS A 39 -2.44 13.70 2.79
C HIS A 39 -2.22 14.18 1.34
N HIS A 40 -2.45 13.35 0.33
CA HIS A 40 -2.50 13.79 -1.07
C HIS A 40 -3.91 13.68 -1.66
N LEU A 41 -4.87 14.31 -1.01
CA LEU A 41 -6.13 14.70 -1.65
C LEU A 41 -5.97 16.11 -2.25
N PRO A 42 -6.33 16.35 -3.54
CA PRO A 42 -6.43 17.70 -4.07
C PRO A 42 -7.41 18.53 -3.24
N SER A 43 -7.00 19.76 -2.92
CA SER A 43 -7.57 20.65 -1.89
C SER A 43 -8.99 21.19 -2.12
N THR A 44 -9.95 20.42 -2.63
CA THR A 44 -11.28 20.95 -3.01
C THR A 44 -12.50 20.27 -2.38
N VAL A 45 -12.36 19.59 -1.24
CA VAL A 45 -13.55 19.18 -0.45
C VAL A 45 -13.56 19.92 0.89
N PRO A 46 -14.58 20.77 1.17
CA PRO A 46 -14.64 21.51 2.41
C PRO A 46 -15.15 20.60 3.54
N LEU A 47 -14.28 20.31 4.50
CA LEU A 47 -14.68 19.76 5.80
C LEU A 47 -14.90 20.90 6.80
N PRO A 48 -15.97 20.84 7.63
CA PRO A 48 -16.26 21.87 8.61
C PRO A 48 -15.25 21.80 9.78
N SER A 49 -14.53 22.89 9.99
CA SER A 49 -13.64 23.12 11.12
C SER A 49 -14.43 23.22 12.44
N PRO A 50 -13.98 22.57 13.54
CA PRO A 50 -14.43 22.93 14.86
C PRO A 50 -13.26 23.36 15.74
N PHE A 51 -12.67 24.54 15.49
CA PHE A 51 -11.84 25.19 16.51
C PHE A 51 -11.98 26.71 16.45
N PRO A 52 -12.58 27.36 17.47
CA PRO A 52 -12.44 28.79 17.67
C PRO A 52 -11.02 29.15 18.19
N PRO A 53 -10.57 30.40 17.99
CA PRO A 53 -9.19 30.81 18.16
C PRO A 53 -8.74 30.94 19.62
N SER A 54 -7.44 30.75 19.81
CA SER A 54 -6.69 30.92 21.05
C SER A 54 -6.98 32.26 21.74
N ILE A 55 -7.54 32.21 22.95
CA ILE A 55 -7.56 33.33 23.89
C ILE A 55 -6.28 33.27 24.73
N ALA A 56 -5.53 34.37 24.70
CA ALA A 56 -4.30 34.59 25.43
C ALA A 56 -4.49 34.48 26.95
N LEU A 57 -3.60 33.72 27.60
CA LEU A 57 -3.45 33.67 29.05
C LEU A 57 -3.03 35.06 29.60
N ARG A 58 -3.96 35.79 30.21
CA ARG A 58 -3.62 36.86 31.16
C ARG A 58 -3.56 36.27 32.57
N SER A 59 -2.41 36.47 33.20
CA SER A 59 -2.17 36.27 34.62
C SER A 59 -3.15 37.12 35.45
N ALA A 60 -3.98 36.46 36.26
CA ALA A 60 -4.78 37.10 37.31
C ALA A 60 -4.54 36.37 38.63
N ARG A 61 -4.11 37.14 39.62
CA ARG A 61 -3.68 36.71 40.96
C ARG A 61 -4.86 36.13 41.75
N ARG A 62 -4.57 35.12 42.58
CA ARG A 62 -5.49 34.54 43.56
C ARG A 62 -6.03 35.60 44.53
N PRO A 63 -7.34 35.66 44.81
CA PRO A 63 -7.83 36.16 46.09
C PRO A 63 -7.92 35.02 47.12
N PRO A 64 -7.88 35.34 48.43
CA PRO A 64 -7.79 34.37 49.50
C PRO A 64 -9.11 33.66 49.78
N ARG A 65 -8.98 32.46 50.34
CA ARG A 65 -10.07 31.65 50.91
C ARG A 65 -10.81 32.44 51.98
N ALA A 66 -12.14 32.43 51.94
CA ALA A 66 -12.96 32.23 53.13
C ALA A 66 -14.44 32.01 52.77
N PHE A 67 -15.14 31.35 53.70
CA PHE A 67 -16.58 31.17 53.85
C PHE A 67 -17.27 30.16 52.91
N PHE A 68 -17.48 28.92 53.37
CA PHE A 68 -18.68 28.45 54.11
C PHE A 68 -19.99 28.70 53.37
N MET A 69 -20.53 27.66 52.70
CA MET A 69 -21.81 27.00 53.07
C MET A 69 -22.29 26.07 51.95
N SER A 70 -22.72 24.88 52.35
CA SER A 70 -23.55 23.90 51.64
C SER A 70 -23.06 23.39 50.27
N ARG A 71 -22.11 22.46 50.31
CA ARG A 71 -21.64 21.62 49.20
C ARG A 71 -22.79 20.73 48.69
N GLU A 72 -23.40 21.14 47.59
CA GLU A 72 -24.44 20.38 46.90
C GLU A 72 -23.96 18.98 46.50
N ARG A 73 -24.66 17.94 46.99
CA ARG A 73 -24.40 16.53 46.68
C ARG A 73 -24.63 16.16 45.20
N ARG A 74 -25.01 17.12 44.35
CA ARG A 74 -25.35 16.91 42.92
C ARG A 74 -24.12 16.93 42.00
N LEU A 75 -23.08 17.69 42.35
CA LEU A 75 -21.86 17.82 41.53
C LEU A 75 -21.09 16.49 41.30
N PRO A 76 -20.87 15.61 42.30
CA PRO A 76 -20.20 14.33 42.06
C PRO A 76 -21.02 13.38 41.19
N LEU A 77 -22.36 13.46 41.27
CA LEU A 77 -23.26 12.64 40.45
C LEU A 77 -23.22 13.08 38.98
N VAL A 78 -23.24 14.39 38.73
CA VAL A 78 -23.16 14.94 37.37
C VAL A 78 -21.81 14.60 36.71
N LEU A 79 -20.70 14.67 37.46
CA LEU A 79 -19.38 14.27 36.98
C LEU A 79 -19.31 12.76 36.69
N ALA A 80 -19.89 11.92 37.55
CA ALA A 80 -19.94 10.47 37.33
C ALA A 80 -20.79 10.10 36.10
N LEU A 81 -21.94 10.76 35.90
CA LEU A 81 -22.78 10.57 34.71
C LEU A 81 -22.09 11.05 33.43
N ALA A 82 -21.43 12.20 33.47
CA ALA A 82 -20.66 12.71 32.34
C ALA A 82 -19.50 11.75 31.97
N ALA A 83 -18.78 11.24 32.97
CA ALA A 83 -17.72 10.25 32.75
C ALA A 83 -18.27 8.92 32.19
N ALA A 84 -19.44 8.48 32.65
CA ALA A 84 -20.12 7.28 32.12
C ALA A 84 -20.56 7.47 30.66
N VAL A 85 -21.13 8.63 30.32
CA VAL A 85 -21.53 8.97 28.94
C VAL A 85 -20.31 9.03 28.02
N VAL A 86 -19.21 9.67 28.45
CA VAL A 86 -17.95 9.68 27.70
C VAL A 86 -17.37 8.28 27.53
N GLY A 87 -17.42 7.45 28.58
CA GLY A 87 -17.01 6.05 28.52
C GLY A 87 -17.83 5.23 27.52
N VAL A 88 -19.15 5.40 27.49
CA VAL A 88 -20.04 4.72 26.54
C VAL A 88 -19.79 5.19 25.11
N LEU A 89 -19.59 6.50 24.88
CA LEU A 89 -19.27 7.05 23.55
C LEU A 89 -17.91 6.56 23.03
N ALA A 90 -16.91 6.37 23.89
CA ALA A 90 -15.60 5.85 23.50
C ALA A 90 -15.63 4.37 23.08
N VAL A 91 -16.55 3.57 23.64
CA VAL A 91 -16.72 2.14 23.29
C VAL A 91 -17.62 1.97 22.06
N ALA A 92 -18.45 2.96 21.74
CA ALA A 92 -19.38 2.93 20.60
C ALA A 92 -18.79 3.44 19.28
N SER A 93 -17.51 3.84 19.24
CA SER A 93 -16.87 4.20 17.98
C SER A 93 -16.83 2.98 17.06
N PRO A 94 -17.46 3.01 15.88
CA PRO A 94 -17.29 1.95 14.91
C PRO A 94 -15.81 1.86 14.58
N ARG A 95 -15.19 0.71 14.87
CA ARG A 95 -13.91 0.41 14.28
C ARG A 95 -14.16 0.32 12.78
N ALA A 96 -13.51 1.20 12.01
CA ALA A 96 -13.46 1.01 10.57
C ALA A 96 -12.64 -0.27 10.34
N GLU A 97 -13.32 -1.41 10.19
CA GLU A 97 -12.69 -2.58 9.60
C GLU A 97 -12.53 -2.28 8.11
N ALA A 98 -11.31 -1.94 7.71
CA ALA A 98 -10.93 -1.97 6.31
C ALA A 98 -10.85 -3.45 5.92
N GLU A 99 -11.98 -4.02 5.54
CA GLU A 99 -12.07 -5.43 5.16
C GLU A 99 -11.40 -5.62 3.79
N LEU A 100 -10.37 -6.46 3.74
CA LEU A 100 -9.77 -6.88 2.47
C LEU A 100 -10.79 -7.67 1.65
N GLN A 101 -10.92 -7.34 0.36
CA GLN A 101 -11.84 -8.02 -0.54
C GLN A 101 -11.10 -8.55 -1.78
N VAL A 102 -11.33 -9.83 -2.10
CA VAL A 102 -10.88 -10.39 -3.38
C VAL A 102 -11.56 -9.65 -4.53
N GLY A 103 -10.79 -9.18 -5.50
CA GLY A 103 -11.31 -8.38 -6.61
C GLY A 103 -11.63 -6.93 -6.23
N PHE A 104 -11.02 -6.38 -5.17
CA PHE A 104 -11.17 -4.96 -4.78
C PHE A 104 -11.00 -3.99 -5.96
N TYR A 105 -10.07 -4.28 -6.87
CA TYR A 105 -9.80 -3.45 -8.05
C TYR A 105 -10.73 -3.70 -9.24
N ASN A 106 -11.70 -4.60 -9.19
CA ASN A 106 -12.55 -4.93 -10.35
C ASN A 106 -13.33 -3.73 -10.91
N ALA A 107 -13.75 -2.81 -10.05
CA ALA A 107 -14.49 -1.62 -10.48
C ALA A 107 -13.59 -0.46 -10.94
N THR A 108 -12.38 -0.35 -10.38
CA THR A 108 -11.48 0.81 -10.58
C THR A 108 -10.36 0.51 -11.56
N CYS A 109 -9.79 -0.69 -11.50
CA CYS A 109 -8.72 -1.17 -12.38
C CYS A 109 -8.85 -2.70 -12.58
N PRO A 110 -9.80 -3.17 -13.41
CA PRO A 110 -10.06 -4.61 -13.61
C PRO A 110 -8.87 -5.38 -14.18
N ILE A 111 -7.92 -4.68 -14.79
CA ILE A 111 -6.71 -5.26 -15.38
C ILE A 111 -5.54 -5.34 -14.38
N ALA A 112 -5.69 -4.85 -13.14
CA ALA A 112 -4.60 -4.75 -12.18
C ALA A 112 -3.89 -6.09 -11.94
N GLU A 113 -4.65 -7.12 -11.55
CA GLU A 113 -4.07 -8.45 -11.27
C GLU A 113 -3.41 -9.08 -12.51
N GLY A 114 -4.01 -8.90 -13.69
CA GLY A 114 -3.46 -9.41 -14.95
C GLY A 114 -2.16 -8.72 -15.35
N VAL A 115 -2.05 -7.41 -15.12
CA VAL A 115 -0.82 -6.64 -15.36
C VAL A 115 0.27 -7.06 -14.39
N VAL A 116 -0.04 -7.20 -13.10
CA VAL A 116 0.94 -7.67 -12.10
C VAL A 116 1.47 -9.05 -12.49
N PHE A 117 0.57 -9.98 -12.83
CA PHE A 117 0.94 -11.33 -13.23
C PHE A 117 1.84 -11.34 -14.47
N ALA A 118 1.49 -10.58 -15.51
CA ALA A 118 2.26 -10.51 -16.74
C ALA A 118 3.67 -9.93 -16.51
N GLU A 119 3.79 -8.86 -15.71
CA GLU A 119 5.08 -8.29 -15.38
C GLU A 119 5.92 -9.22 -14.49
N MET A 120 5.28 -9.91 -13.54
CA MET A 120 5.93 -10.91 -12.70
C MET A 120 6.48 -12.09 -13.51
N HIS A 121 5.72 -12.56 -14.51
CA HIS A 121 6.18 -13.58 -15.43
C HIS A 121 7.43 -13.13 -16.18
N ALA A 122 7.47 -11.90 -16.69
CA ALA A 122 8.65 -11.34 -17.35
C ALA A 122 9.85 -11.23 -16.39
N ILE A 123 9.63 -10.70 -15.18
CA ILE A 123 10.66 -10.53 -14.15
C ILE A 123 11.30 -11.87 -13.77
N LEU A 124 10.50 -12.91 -13.55
CA LEU A 124 11.01 -14.23 -13.16
C LEU A 124 11.53 -15.06 -14.32
N HIS A 125 11.19 -14.69 -15.55
CA HIS A 125 11.86 -15.23 -16.73
C HIS A 125 13.27 -14.67 -16.88
N GLU A 126 13.47 -13.39 -16.55
CA GLU A 126 14.79 -12.74 -16.55
C GLU A 126 15.65 -13.18 -15.36
N ASP A 127 15.09 -13.23 -14.15
CA ASP A 127 15.78 -13.66 -12.93
C ASP A 127 14.85 -14.48 -12.00
N PRO A 128 14.89 -15.83 -12.07
CA PRO A 128 14.07 -16.68 -11.22
C PRO A 128 14.48 -16.60 -9.73
N THR A 129 15.67 -16.10 -9.40
CA THR A 129 16.13 -15.95 -8.00
C THR A 129 15.41 -14.83 -7.25
N LEU A 130 14.65 -13.98 -7.95
CA LEU A 130 13.83 -12.93 -7.34
C LEU A 130 12.57 -13.48 -6.66
N ALA A 131 12.07 -14.64 -7.06
CA ALA A 131 10.85 -15.21 -6.47
C ALA A 131 10.91 -15.35 -4.93
N PRO A 132 11.92 -16.01 -4.33
CA PRO A 132 12.05 -16.06 -2.87
C PRO A 132 12.34 -14.68 -2.25
N SER A 133 12.97 -13.76 -2.98
CA SER A 133 13.26 -12.41 -2.51
C SER A 133 11.99 -11.57 -2.36
N LEU A 134 11.06 -11.67 -3.31
CA LEU A 134 9.77 -10.98 -3.28
C LEU A 134 8.83 -11.55 -2.21
N LEU A 135 8.83 -12.86 -2.01
CA LEU A 135 8.13 -13.48 -0.89
C LEU A 135 8.67 -13.01 0.46
N ARG A 136 10.01 -12.90 0.58
CA ARG A 136 10.66 -12.33 1.76
C ARG A 136 10.28 -10.85 1.94
N MET A 137 10.21 -10.05 0.88
CA MET A 137 9.79 -8.65 0.96
C MET A 137 8.38 -8.51 1.55
N HIS A 138 7.42 -9.31 1.07
CA HIS A 138 6.07 -9.32 1.62
C HIS A 138 6.03 -9.69 3.11
N TYR A 139 6.81 -10.69 3.52
CA TYR A 139 6.95 -11.02 4.94
C TYR A 139 7.50 -9.84 5.76
N HIS A 140 8.54 -9.16 5.28
CA HIS A 140 9.16 -8.05 6.02
C HIS A 140 8.26 -6.82 6.11
N ASP A 141 7.48 -6.53 5.07
CA ASP A 141 6.44 -5.49 5.10
C ASP A 141 5.40 -5.83 6.17
N CYS A 142 4.80 -7.01 6.10
CA CYS A 142 3.75 -7.41 7.05
C CYS A 142 4.21 -7.59 8.50
N PHE A 143 5.48 -7.93 8.73
CA PHE A 143 5.99 -8.21 10.09
C PHE A 143 6.25 -6.94 10.89
N VAL A 144 6.52 -5.81 10.22
CA VAL A 144 6.80 -4.53 10.85
C VAL A 144 5.62 -3.61 10.63
N GLN A 145 4.84 -3.33 11.68
CA GLN A 145 3.71 -2.39 11.65
C GLN A 145 2.55 -2.73 10.68
N GLY A 146 2.67 -3.78 9.85
CA GLY A 146 1.60 -4.33 9.03
C GLY A 146 1.90 -4.23 7.53
N CYS A 147 1.04 -4.83 6.70
CA CYS A 147 1.24 -4.83 5.24
C CYS A 147 0.81 -3.48 4.63
N ASP A 148 1.61 -2.44 4.81
CA ASP A 148 1.30 -1.06 4.42
C ASP A 148 2.20 -0.51 3.30
N GLY A 149 3.15 -1.31 2.81
CA GLY A 149 4.12 -0.91 1.79
C GLY A 149 5.20 0.04 2.32
N SER A 150 5.31 0.25 3.63
CA SER A 150 6.31 1.12 4.24
C SER A 150 7.75 0.67 3.95
N ILE A 151 7.97 -0.61 3.65
CA ILE A 151 9.26 -1.14 3.21
C ILE A 151 9.77 -0.52 1.91
N MET A 152 8.87 0.04 1.08
CA MET A 152 9.24 0.70 -0.17
C MET A 152 9.73 2.14 0.03
N LEU A 153 9.50 2.72 1.21
CA LEU A 153 9.87 4.10 1.50
C LEU A 153 11.39 4.27 1.60
N ARG A 154 11.91 5.35 1.01
CA ARG A 154 13.30 5.80 1.13
C ARG A 154 13.36 7.01 2.06
N SER A 155 14.26 7.02 3.04
CA SER A 155 14.50 8.20 3.87
C SER A 155 15.75 8.94 3.43
N ARG A 156 15.67 10.27 3.30
CA ARG A 156 16.85 11.12 3.09
C ARG A 156 17.85 11.04 4.25
N ARG A 157 17.40 10.63 5.43
CA ARG A 157 18.19 10.51 6.66
C ARG A 157 18.54 9.06 7.01
N GLY A 158 18.21 8.09 6.14
CA GLY A 158 18.49 6.67 6.37
C GLY A 158 17.65 6.05 7.50
N THR A 159 16.48 6.61 7.78
CA THR A 159 15.57 6.17 8.86
C THR A 159 14.40 5.33 8.38
N ALA A 160 14.26 5.07 7.07
CA ALA A 160 13.16 4.27 6.56
C ALA A 160 13.44 2.78 6.80
N GLU A 161 12.39 1.96 6.78
CA GLU A 161 12.51 0.51 6.97
C GLU A 161 13.43 -0.14 5.93
N ARG A 162 13.41 0.38 4.71
CA ARG A 162 14.33 0.00 3.62
C ARG A 162 15.81 0.15 3.99
N ASP A 163 16.14 1.18 4.78
CA ASP A 163 17.51 1.56 5.13
C ASP A 163 18.05 0.76 6.34
N ALA A 164 17.16 0.04 7.04
CA ALA A 164 17.50 -0.79 8.18
C ALA A 164 18.45 -1.93 7.77
N THR A 165 19.42 -2.25 8.64
CA THR A 165 20.41 -3.31 8.42
C THR A 165 19.85 -4.63 7.85
N PRO A 166 18.72 -5.20 8.34
CA PRO A 166 18.16 -6.45 7.78
C PRO A 166 17.64 -6.31 6.34
N ASN A 167 17.28 -5.10 5.92
CA ASN A 167 16.61 -4.80 4.64
C ASN A 167 17.58 -4.24 3.59
N ARG A 168 18.79 -3.83 3.97
CA ARG A 168 19.85 -3.40 3.05
C ARG A 168 20.23 -4.46 2.01
N SER A 169 20.12 -5.74 2.37
CA SER A 169 20.39 -6.87 1.47
C SER A 169 19.14 -7.38 0.74
N MET A 170 17.99 -6.74 0.92
CA MET A 170 16.75 -7.15 0.27
C MET A 170 16.76 -6.79 -1.22
N ARG A 171 16.30 -7.72 -2.05
CA ARG A 171 16.18 -7.58 -3.50
C ARG A 171 14.71 -7.48 -3.88
N GLY A 172 14.42 -6.98 -5.09
CA GLY A 172 13.06 -6.92 -5.63
C GLY A 172 12.40 -5.54 -5.57
N TYR A 173 13.04 -4.52 -5.01
CA TYR A 173 12.48 -3.15 -4.99
C TYR A 173 12.20 -2.66 -6.42
N ASP A 174 13.15 -2.86 -7.33
CA ASP A 174 13.04 -2.43 -8.72
C ASP A 174 11.92 -3.19 -9.48
N ALA A 175 11.66 -4.44 -9.10
CA ALA A 175 10.56 -5.23 -9.64
C ALA A 175 9.20 -4.62 -9.25
N ILE A 176 9.02 -4.24 -7.99
CA ILE A 176 7.81 -3.56 -7.52
C ILE A 176 7.67 -2.17 -8.18
N GLU A 177 8.75 -1.40 -8.26
CA GLU A 177 8.76 -0.09 -8.95
C GLU A 177 8.39 -0.23 -10.44
N ARG A 178 8.87 -1.27 -11.13
CA ARG A 178 8.53 -1.59 -12.53
C ARG A 178 7.04 -1.92 -12.71
N ILE A 179 6.48 -2.76 -11.83
CA ILE A 179 5.05 -3.11 -11.85
C ILE A 179 4.20 -1.88 -11.57
N LYS A 180 4.56 -1.09 -10.55
CA LYS A 180 3.86 0.15 -10.20
C LYS A 180 3.89 1.15 -11.35
N ALA A 181 5.05 1.36 -11.99
CA ALA A 181 5.16 2.22 -13.17
C ALA A 181 4.19 1.77 -14.27
N ARG A 182 4.11 0.47 -14.54
CA ARG A 182 3.17 -0.07 -15.53
C ARG A 182 1.72 0.20 -15.14
N LEU A 183 1.35 -0.07 -13.89
CA LEU A 183 -0.02 0.17 -13.41
C LEU A 183 -0.40 1.64 -13.45
N GLU A 184 0.51 2.56 -13.11
CA GLU A 184 0.25 4.01 -13.17
C GLU A 184 0.00 4.52 -14.59
N THR A 185 0.54 3.86 -15.62
CA THR A 185 0.20 4.21 -17.03
C THR A 185 -1.22 3.82 -17.43
N LEU A 186 -1.86 2.92 -16.69
CA LEU A 186 -3.16 2.34 -17.03
C LEU A 186 -4.27 2.80 -16.07
N CYS A 187 -3.96 2.85 -14.78
CA CYS A 187 -4.85 3.13 -13.67
C CYS A 187 -4.12 4.04 -12.66
N PRO A 188 -4.01 5.34 -12.93
CA PRO A 188 -3.23 6.26 -12.10
C PRO A 188 -3.77 6.34 -10.68
N LEU A 189 -2.87 6.38 -9.69
CA LEU A 189 -3.15 6.54 -8.27
C LEU A 189 -4.19 5.56 -7.71
N THR A 190 -4.34 4.39 -8.34
CA THR A 190 -5.41 3.44 -8.00
C THR A 190 -4.89 2.27 -7.17
N VAL A 191 -3.85 1.57 -7.65
CA VAL A 191 -3.35 0.35 -7.00
C VAL A 191 -2.26 0.68 -5.99
N SER A 192 -2.43 0.24 -4.74
CA SER A 192 -1.46 0.48 -3.67
C SER A 192 -0.18 -0.35 -3.83
N CYS A 193 0.96 0.14 -3.32
CA CYS A 193 2.21 -0.64 -3.37
C CYS A 193 2.19 -1.86 -2.43
N ALA A 194 1.46 -1.78 -1.32
CA ALA A 194 1.22 -2.92 -0.43
C ALA A 194 0.52 -4.07 -1.19
N ASP A 195 -0.51 -3.76 -1.97
CA ASP A 195 -1.22 -4.78 -2.76
C ASP A 195 -0.36 -5.32 -3.91
N ILE A 196 0.49 -4.49 -4.51
CA ILE A 196 1.46 -4.95 -5.51
C ILE A 196 2.44 -5.94 -4.89
N ILE A 197 2.96 -5.68 -3.69
CA ILE A 197 3.84 -6.61 -2.97
C ILE A 197 3.11 -7.93 -2.69
N ALA A 198 1.86 -7.88 -2.23
CA ALA A 198 1.05 -9.07 -1.96
C ALA A 198 0.77 -9.90 -3.22
N MET A 199 0.33 -9.24 -4.31
CA MET A 199 0.09 -9.89 -5.61
C MET A 199 1.39 -10.46 -6.20
N ALA A 200 2.50 -9.72 -6.12
CA ALA A 200 3.80 -10.17 -6.62
C ALA A 200 4.30 -11.41 -5.85
N ALA A 201 4.12 -11.46 -4.53
CA ALA A 201 4.48 -12.63 -3.72
C ALA A 201 3.63 -13.86 -4.08
N ARG A 202 2.32 -13.69 -4.26
CA ARG A 202 1.41 -14.75 -4.74
C ARG A 202 1.87 -15.30 -6.10
N ASP A 203 2.10 -14.40 -7.05
CA ASP A 203 2.45 -14.77 -8.43
C ASP A 203 3.84 -15.40 -8.49
N ALA A 204 4.79 -14.96 -7.66
CA ALA A 204 6.10 -15.58 -7.54
C ALA A 204 6.03 -17.06 -7.14
N VAL A 205 5.20 -17.39 -6.14
CA VAL A 205 5.01 -18.78 -5.69
C VAL A 205 4.36 -19.62 -6.79
N TYR A 206 3.39 -19.06 -7.51
CA TYR A 206 2.73 -19.75 -8.61
C TYR A 206 3.69 -20.05 -9.78
N LEU A 207 4.45 -19.04 -10.21
CA LEU A 207 5.34 -19.12 -11.37
C LEU A 207 6.53 -20.07 -11.16
N VAL A 208 7.10 -20.12 -9.95
CA VAL A 208 8.20 -21.07 -9.64
C VAL A 208 7.74 -22.53 -9.74
N ARG A 209 6.48 -22.83 -9.42
CA ARG A 209 5.93 -24.18 -9.59
C ARG A 209 5.80 -24.50 -11.08
N SER A 210 5.26 -23.57 -11.86
CA SER A 210 5.08 -23.76 -13.31
C SER A 210 6.40 -23.92 -14.06
N GLN A 211 7.46 -23.20 -13.67
CA GLN A 211 8.78 -23.35 -14.30
C GLN A 211 9.40 -24.71 -14.04
N ARG A 212 9.31 -25.21 -12.79
CA ARG A 212 9.81 -26.55 -12.44
C ARG A 212 9.14 -27.63 -13.30
N ASP A 213 7.83 -27.53 -13.52
CA ASP A 213 7.08 -28.50 -14.33
C ASP A 213 7.48 -28.48 -15.82
N HIS A 214 7.94 -27.33 -16.33
CA HIS A 214 8.46 -27.21 -17.69
C HIS A 214 9.87 -27.77 -17.83
N ASP A 215 10.76 -27.45 -16.89
CA ASP A 215 12.14 -27.94 -16.88
C ASP A 215 12.19 -29.46 -16.67
N GLU A 216 11.32 -30.01 -15.82
CA GLU A 216 11.21 -31.45 -15.58
C GLU A 216 10.66 -32.22 -16.79
N LYS A 217 9.90 -31.56 -17.67
CA LYS A 217 9.48 -32.15 -18.96
C LYS A 217 10.55 -32.07 -20.05
N LEU A 218 11.63 -31.33 -19.83
CA LEU A 218 12.72 -31.15 -20.79
C LEU A 218 13.91 -32.10 -20.54
N ILE A 219 13.88 -32.87 -19.45
CA ILE A 219 14.88 -33.89 -19.06
C ILE A 219 14.32 -35.29 -19.36
#